data_AF-A0A522FUP1-F1
#
_entry.id   AF-A0A522FUP1-F1
#
_cell.length_a   1.000
_cell.length_b   1.000
_cell.length_c   1.000
_cell.angle_alpha   90.00
_cell.angle_beta   90.00
_cell.angle_gamma   90.00
#
_symmetry.space_group_name_H-M   'P 1'
#
loop_
_entity.id
_entity.type
_entity.pdbx_description
1 polymer ?
#
loop_
_entity_poly.entity_id
_entity_poly.type
_entity_poly.pdbx_seq_one_letter_code
_entity_poly.pdbx_strand_id
1 'polypeptide(L)'
;MFMMTEISNFKFLIIISLTLILFSCKEDFNQQESSQKNFGIKIIKLSKLEFSIGDTIEIYGKNFGAKRGSKVVVFDGTEVPDNGYLNWNDSTIAVKVPEDAINLSAETGLINLSLSNFGNIYIINKESNQLSYEVIRPWYESVISYFVQISLLISVIFIYLQINKIWKRKHEREVAESQSLVGLSIYIANCVLWVFYYAFVQLDEKSLADTSIYIFQGSILFMIGTGIFVKGQRRLGLWNLIKQALRLERKEADYLLKKWFRPANAEAIIGILHQIAMIDEEYDPKEAELIKAFAKEWNIEYNPDKMNLERHKDTEDNYIRLRKTVEKYLDREPPLEQVAQLKDMITTMIQADEKITYEEEMISSELLPMIENYLKGDEGTIQYLVLIVPQKPEQEESILELLPNAEKIYTSGGMAYMIDSFYSKKFAEMVCNQYREINFFTIVNTPEA
;
A
#
# COMPACT_ATOMS: atom_id res chain seq x y z
N MET A 1 24.32 -26.07 -28.41
CA MET A 1 25.26 -26.58 -27.39
C MET A 1 26.30 -25.49 -27.08
N PHE A 2 25.87 -24.35 -26.52
CA PHE A 2 26.75 -23.26 -26.04
C PHE A 2 26.06 -22.39 -24.96
N MET A 3 24.92 -22.83 -24.43
CA MET A 3 24.10 -22.04 -23.49
C MET A 3 23.71 -22.84 -22.22
N MET A 4 24.56 -23.80 -21.82
CA MET A 4 24.43 -24.49 -20.53
C MET A 4 25.59 -24.18 -19.57
N THR A 5 26.60 -23.44 -20.01
CA THR A 5 27.80 -23.14 -19.20
C THR A 5 27.70 -21.84 -18.40
N GLU A 6 26.80 -20.91 -18.74
CA GLU A 6 26.68 -19.63 -18.01
C GLU A 6 25.88 -19.71 -16.69
N ILE A 7 25.01 -20.71 -16.52
CA ILE A 7 24.16 -20.85 -15.32
C ILE A 7 24.97 -21.39 -14.11
N SER A 8 26.13 -22.01 -14.36
CA SER A 8 27.06 -22.45 -13.32
C SER A 8 27.79 -21.28 -12.66
N ASN A 9 28.18 -20.27 -13.45
CA ASN A 9 28.96 -19.14 -12.96
C ASN A 9 28.12 -18.16 -12.12
N PHE A 10 26.81 -18.04 -12.34
CA PHE A 10 25.96 -17.16 -11.53
C PHE A 10 25.72 -17.69 -10.11
N LYS A 11 25.67 -19.02 -9.94
CA LYS A 11 25.65 -19.65 -8.61
C LYS A 11 26.98 -19.49 -7.87
N PHE A 12 28.09 -19.56 -8.61
CA PHE A 12 29.44 -19.37 -8.07
C PHE A 12 29.74 -17.90 -7.74
N LEU A 13 29.23 -16.94 -8.50
CA LEU A 13 29.38 -15.50 -8.23
C LEU A 13 28.57 -15.02 -7.02
N ILE A 14 27.37 -15.58 -6.78
CA ILE A 14 26.60 -15.28 -5.57
C ILE A 14 27.26 -15.90 -4.34
N ILE A 15 27.84 -17.10 -4.45
CA ILE A 15 28.57 -17.76 -3.35
C ILE A 15 29.91 -17.06 -3.09
N ILE A 16 30.65 -16.64 -4.13
CA ILE A 16 31.91 -15.89 -4.01
C ILE A 16 31.68 -14.46 -3.50
N SER A 17 30.57 -13.82 -3.88
CA SER A 17 30.18 -12.51 -3.34
C SER A 17 29.69 -12.59 -1.89
N LEU A 18 29.10 -13.71 -1.46
CA LEU A 18 28.77 -13.95 -0.05
C LEU A 18 30.00 -14.35 0.78
N THR A 19 31.00 -15.03 0.21
CA THR A 19 32.21 -15.43 0.95
C THR A 19 33.30 -14.35 0.98
N LEU A 20 33.37 -13.46 0.01
CA LEU A 20 34.30 -12.31 0.03
C LEU A 20 33.90 -11.24 1.05
N ILE A 21 32.64 -11.16 1.45
CA ILE A 21 32.19 -10.26 2.54
C ILE A 21 32.41 -10.90 3.92
N LEU A 22 32.55 -12.22 4.01
CA LEU A 22 32.80 -12.94 5.27
C LEU A 22 34.29 -13.17 5.60
N PHE A 23 35.22 -12.76 4.73
CA PHE A 23 36.67 -12.93 4.93
C PHE A 23 37.48 -11.65 4.70
N SER A 24 36.93 -10.48 5.06
CA SER A 24 37.74 -9.26 5.15
C SER A 24 38.28 -9.07 6.57
N CYS A 25 39.58 -9.31 6.70
CA CYS A 25 40.49 -9.03 7.82
C CYS A 25 40.15 -9.61 9.21
N LYS A 26 40.59 -10.85 9.43
CA LYS A 26 41.18 -11.21 10.72
C LYS A 26 42.68 -11.33 10.50
N GLU A 27 43.46 -10.35 10.96
CA GLU A 27 44.91 -10.49 11.02
C GLU A 27 45.25 -11.55 12.08
N ASP A 28 45.95 -12.60 11.64
CA ASP A 28 46.49 -13.64 12.50
C ASP A 28 47.71 -13.08 13.25
N PHE A 29 47.57 -12.86 14.56
CA PHE A 29 48.73 -12.68 15.43
C PHE A 29 49.09 -14.01 16.09
N ASN A 30 50.28 -14.51 15.75
CA ASN A 30 50.88 -15.73 16.23
C ASN A 30 50.91 -15.81 17.77
N GLN A 31 50.47 -16.95 18.32
CA GLN A 31 50.73 -17.33 19.70
C GLN A 31 52.19 -17.76 19.86
N GLN A 32 52.89 -17.16 20.82
CA GLN A 32 54.06 -17.75 21.46
C GLN A 32 53.73 -18.01 22.93
N GLU A 33 53.68 -19.28 23.31
CA GLU A 33 53.57 -19.72 24.71
C GLU A 33 54.84 -19.37 25.49
N SER A 34 54.67 -18.78 26.68
CA SER A 34 55.59 -19.01 27.79
C SER A 34 54.83 -18.97 29.12
N SER A 35 55.12 -19.96 29.95
CA SER A 35 54.38 -20.35 31.13
C SER A 35 54.61 -19.42 32.34
N GLN A 36 53.54 -18.87 32.90
CA GLN A 36 53.40 -18.65 34.35
C GLN A 36 51.93 -18.44 34.70
N LYS A 37 51.35 -19.40 35.43
CA LYS A 37 49.95 -19.36 35.87
C LYS A 37 49.80 -18.36 37.03
N ASN A 38 49.82 -17.07 36.72
CA ASN A 38 49.29 -16.03 37.59
C ASN A 38 47.77 -15.99 37.36
N PHE A 39 46.98 -16.19 38.41
CA PHE A 39 45.56 -15.81 38.35
C PHE A 39 45.49 -14.28 38.32
N GLY A 40 45.60 -13.72 37.11
CA GLY A 40 45.59 -12.28 36.88
C GLY A 40 44.34 -11.62 37.48
N ILE A 41 44.49 -10.32 37.79
CA ILE A 41 43.37 -9.45 38.18
C ILE A 41 42.27 -9.59 37.14
N LYS A 42 41.03 -9.82 37.58
CA LYS A 42 39.89 -10.06 36.68
C LYS A 42 38.76 -9.09 37.00
N ILE A 43 38.49 -8.13 36.12
CA ILE A 43 37.24 -7.35 36.18
C ILE A 43 36.09 -8.19 35.62
N ILE A 44 34.97 -8.20 36.33
CA ILE A 44 33.74 -8.92 36.00
C ILE A 44 32.65 -7.96 35.56
N LYS A 45 32.47 -6.83 36.26
CA LYS A 45 31.35 -5.91 36.05
C LYS A 45 31.70 -4.50 36.52
N LEU A 46 31.11 -3.49 35.89
CA LEU A 46 31.11 -2.10 36.36
C LEU A 46 29.70 -1.72 36.87
N SER A 47 29.61 -0.82 37.84
CA SER A 47 28.31 -0.28 38.30
C SER A 47 27.60 0.52 37.21
N LYS A 48 28.37 1.18 36.33
CA LYS A 48 27.89 2.00 35.22
C LYS A 48 28.82 1.79 34.02
N LEU A 49 28.24 1.56 32.84
CA LEU A 49 28.99 1.38 31.58
C LEU A 49 29.23 2.71 30.85
N GLU A 50 28.38 3.71 31.12
CA GLU A 50 28.51 5.08 30.62
C GLU A 50 28.79 6.00 31.80
N PHE A 51 29.86 6.79 31.77
CA PHE A 51 30.24 7.61 32.91
C PHE A 51 30.76 8.99 32.49
N SER A 52 30.52 9.98 33.34
CA SER A 52 30.98 11.36 33.18
C SER A 52 32.08 11.67 34.20
N ILE A 53 32.86 12.72 33.95
CA ILE A 53 33.85 13.23 34.90
C ILE A 53 33.20 13.42 36.28
N GLY A 54 33.86 12.91 37.32
CA GLY A 54 33.38 12.98 38.70
C GLY A 54 32.38 11.89 39.11
N ASP A 55 31.87 11.08 38.17
CA ASP A 55 31.04 9.91 38.51
C ASP A 55 31.81 8.93 39.40
N THR A 56 31.11 8.29 40.32
CA THR A 56 31.66 7.19 41.13
C THR A 56 31.35 5.86 40.47
N ILE A 57 32.40 5.13 40.08
CA ILE A 57 32.31 3.83 39.43
C ILE A 57 32.82 2.75 40.38
N GLU A 58 31.98 1.73 40.58
CA GLU A 58 32.35 0.53 41.30
C GLU A 58 32.73 -0.55 40.30
N ILE A 59 33.95 -1.02 40.44
CA ILE A 59 34.54 -2.07 39.64
C ILE A 59 34.45 -3.35 40.46
N TYR A 60 33.73 -4.34 39.94
CA TYR A 60 33.57 -5.65 40.53
C TYR A 60 34.47 -6.65 39.83
N GLY A 61 35.17 -7.48 40.59
CA GLY A 61 36.08 -8.46 40.05
C GLY A 61 36.62 -9.46 41.07
N LYS A 62 37.78 -10.03 40.77
CA LYS A 62 38.49 -10.99 41.62
C LYS A 62 40.00 -10.74 41.57
N ASN A 63 40.68 -11.08 42.66
CA ASN A 63 42.14 -11.00 42.82
C ASN A 63 42.69 -9.56 42.77
N PHE A 64 41.88 -8.56 43.14
CA PHE A 64 42.36 -7.17 43.25
C PHE A 64 43.36 -7.00 44.40
N GLY A 65 43.36 -7.92 45.36
CA GLY A 65 44.12 -7.83 46.60
C GLY A 65 43.40 -7.00 47.66
N ALA A 66 43.61 -7.34 48.92
CA ALA A 66 42.96 -6.68 50.06
C ALA A 66 43.34 -5.19 50.22
N LYS A 67 44.40 -4.73 49.55
CA LYS A 67 44.87 -3.34 49.50
C LYS A 67 45.38 -3.02 48.10
N ARG A 68 45.33 -1.74 47.71
CA ARG A 68 45.75 -1.25 46.39
C ARG A 68 47.20 -1.59 46.04
N GLY A 69 48.13 -1.36 46.96
CA GLY A 69 49.57 -1.49 46.67
C GLY A 69 50.01 -0.57 45.52
N SER A 70 50.80 -1.10 44.59
CA SER A 70 51.31 -0.42 43.38
C SER A 70 50.34 -0.47 42.18
N LYS A 71 49.10 -0.91 42.38
CA LYS A 71 48.09 -1.02 41.33
C LYS A 71 47.35 0.30 41.13
N VAL A 72 47.10 0.69 39.89
CA VAL A 72 46.34 1.89 39.53
C VAL A 72 45.22 1.56 38.55
N VAL A 73 44.05 2.16 38.74
CA VAL A 73 42.95 2.19 37.78
C VAL A 73 43.19 3.32 36.79
N VAL A 74 42.96 3.05 35.51
CA VAL A 74 43.12 3.99 34.40
C VAL A 74 41.81 4.05 33.64
N PHE A 75 41.29 5.26 33.43
CA PHE A 75 40.13 5.53 32.59
C PHE A 75 40.59 6.21 31.32
N ASP A 76 40.37 5.58 30.16
CA ASP A 76 40.70 6.14 28.84
C ASP A 76 42.11 6.78 28.82
N GLY A 77 43.11 6.01 29.26
CA GLY A 77 44.51 6.45 29.31
C GLY A 77 44.89 7.39 30.47
N THR A 78 43.93 7.90 31.25
CA THR A 78 44.18 8.76 32.42
C THR A 78 44.18 7.96 33.71
N GLU A 79 45.28 8.00 34.47
CA GLU A 79 45.35 7.36 35.80
C GLU A 79 44.41 8.06 36.79
N VAL A 80 43.66 7.27 37.57
CA VAL A 80 42.88 7.82 38.70
C VAL A 80 43.86 8.36 39.74
N PRO A 81 43.77 9.64 40.13
CA PRO A 81 44.63 10.21 41.17
C PRO A 81 44.33 9.58 42.53
N ASP A 82 45.28 9.65 43.47
CA ASP A 82 45.16 8.97 44.76
C ASP A 82 43.90 9.37 45.56
N ASN A 83 43.47 10.62 45.46
CA ASN A 83 42.24 11.13 46.07
C ASN A 83 40.94 10.62 45.40
N GLY A 84 41.05 10.01 44.23
CA GLY A 84 39.94 9.45 43.47
C GLY A 84 39.52 8.05 43.92
N TYR A 85 40.33 7.35 44.72
CA TYR A 85 39.99 6.02 45.24
C TYR A 85 39.16 6.14 46.53
N LEU A 86 37.90 5.73 46.44
CA LEU A 86 36.96 5.74 47.57
C LEU A 86 37.00 4.42 48.36
N ASN A 87 37.23 3.30 47.68
CA ASN A 87 37.33 1.98 48.31
C ASN A 87 38.21 1.04 47.48
N TRP A 88 38.92 0.12 48.14
CA TRP A 88 39.65 -0.97 47.51
C TRP A 88 39.63 -2.22 48.39
N ASN A 89 39.17 -3.33 47.83
CA ASN A 89 39.32 -4.66 48.40
C ASN A 89 39.51 -5.70 47.29
N ASP A 90 39.56 -6.99 47.64
CA ASP A 90 39.88 -8.06 46.71
C ASP A 90 38.84 -8.28 45.58
N SER A 91 37.60 -7.87 45.80
CA SER A 91 36.48 -8.09 44.87
C SER A 91 35.82 -6.81 44.37
N THR A 92 36.02 -5.67 45.03
CA THR A 92 35.47 -4.37 44.61
C THR A 92 36.45 -3.21 44.78
N ILE A 93 36.43 -2.30 43.80
CA ILE A 93 37.14 -1.03 43.81
C ILE A 93 36.13 0.07 43.53
N ALA A 94 36.08 1.12 44.34
CA ALA A 94 35.25 2.30 44.06
C ALA A 94 36.16 3.49 43.77
N VAL A 95 35.99 4.11 42.60
CA VAL A 95 36.83 5.21 42.12
C VAL A 95 35.99 6.32 41.50
N LYS A 96 36.46 7.55 41.60
CA LYS A 96 35.93 8.70 40.85
C LYS A 96 36.61 8.80 39.50
N VAL A 97 35.82 9.05 38.45
CA VAL A 97 36.33 9.30 37.09
C VAL A 97 37.14 10.61 37.10
N PRO A 98 38.43 10.60 36.70
CA PRO A 98 39.29 11.77 36.76
C PRO A 98 38.90 12.81 35.70
N GLU A 99 39.23 14.08 35.96
CA GLU A 99 38.85 15.23 35.13
C GLU A 99 39.43 15.16 33.70
N ASP A 100 40.57 14.49 33.52
CA ASP A 100 41.25 14.37 32.22
C ASP A 100 40.89 13.10 31.43
N ALA A 101 40.10 12.18 31.98
CA ALA A 101 39.76 10.90 31.33
C ALA A 101 39.04 11.06 29.99
N ILE A 102 38.35 12.19 29.75
CA ILE A 102 37.51 12.37 28.55
C ILE A 102 38.24 13.17 27.44
N ASN A 103 39.49 13.59 27.68
CA ASN A 103 40.21 14.52 26.79
C ASN A 103 41.23 13.88 25.83
N LEU A 104 41.01 12.65 25.37
CA LEU A 104 41.74 12.12 24.19
C LEU A 104 41.10 12.49 22.84
N SER A 105 40.04 13.31 22.84
CA SER A 105 39.42 13.84 21.61
C SER A 105 39.91 15.24 21.19
N ALA A 106 40.64 15.95 22.06
CA ALA A 106 40.99 17.35 21.79
C ALA A 106 42.29 17.53 20.97
N GLU A 107 43.18 16.54 20.89
CA GLU A 107 44.49 16.71 20.23
C GLU A 107 44.54 16.14 18.79
N THR A 108 43.53 15.37 18.35
CA THR A 108 43.52 14.75 17.01
C THR A 108 42.49 15.32 16.03
N GLY A 109 41.65 16.29 16.44
CA GLY A 109 40.73 16.97 15.54
C GLY A 109 39.67 16.09 14.88
N LEU A 110 39.49 14.86 15.33
CA LEU A 110 38.45 13.93 14.88
C LEU A 110 37.29 13.97 15.88
N ILE A 111 36.26 14.78 15.56
CA ILE A 111 34.94 14.71 16.20
C ILE A 111 34.22 13.42 15.78
N ASN A 112 34.69 12.28 16.27
CA ASN A 112 33.83 11.11 16.34
C ASN A 112 32.94 11.29 17.55
N LEU A 113 31.77 11.87 17.33
CA LEU A 113 30.65 11.82 18.25
C LEU A 113 30.18 10.35 18.35
N SER A 114 30.96 9.51 19.04
CA SER A 114 30.45 8.21 19.46
C SER A 114 29.39 8.49 20.50
N LEU A 115 28.12 8.43 20.09
CA LEU A 115 26.94 8.45 20.98
C LEU A 115 26.84 7.19 21.87
N SER A 116 27.98 6.58 22.19
CA SER A 116 28.13 5.63 23.26
C SER A 116 29.49 5.85 23.94
N ASN A 117 29.45 6.49 25.12
CA ASN A 117 30.60 6.70 26.01
C ASN A 117 30.97 5.38 26.71
N PHE A 118 31.38 4.36 25.95
CA PHE A 118 31.98 3.16 26.54
C PHE A 118 33.49 3.41 26.75
N GLY A 119 33.82 4.17 27.80
CA GLY A 119 35.22 4.42 28.14
C GLY A 119 35.94 3.13 28.56
N ASN A 120 37.20 2.97 28.15
CA ASN A 120 38.03 1.82 28.47
C ASN A 120 38.60 1.96 29.89
N ILE A 121 38.46 0.92 30.73
CA ILE A 121 39.00 0.89 32.10
C ILE A 121 40.04 -0.22 32.23
N TYR A 122 41.24 0.11 32.71
CA TYR A 122 42.34 -0.83 32.96
C TYR A 122 42.85 -0.73 34.40
N ILE A 123 43.45 -1.80 34.95
CA ILE A 123 44.18 -1.81 36.22
C ILE A 123 45.59 -2.24 35.88
N ILE A 124 46.52 -1.33 36.07
CA ILE A 124 47.94 -1.53 35.77
C ILE A 124 48.67 -1.78 37.08
N ASN A 125 49.59 -2.74 37.11
CA ASN A 125 50.56 -2.86 38.19
C ASN A 125 51.82 -2.08 37.79
N LYS A 126 52.16 -1.03 38.55
CA LYS A 126 53.32 -0.16 38.26
C LYS A 126 54.67 -0.90 38.28
N GLU A 127 54.75 -2.07 38.89
CA GLU A 127 56.01 -2.83 39.00
C GLU A 127 56.26 -3.79 37.83
N SER A 128 55.22 -4.27 37.14
CA SER A 128 55.37 -5.29 36.09
C SER A 128 55.20 -4.76 34.66
N ASN A 129 54.76 -3.51 34.47
CA ASN A 129 54.42 -2.90 33.17
C ASN A 129 53.55 -3.81 32.26
N GLN A 130 52.87 -4.81 32.84
CA GLN A 130 52.04 -5.77 32.13
C GLN A 130 50.60 -5.26 32.11
N LEU A 131 50.14 -4.86 30.93
CA LEU A 131 48.73 -4.66 30.61
C LEU A 131 48.05 -6.04 30.57
N SER A 132 47.16 -6.35 31.50
CA SER A 132 46.39 -7.59 31.39
C SER A 132 45.01 -7.48 32.02
N TYR A 133 44.03 -7.02 31.25
CA TYR A 133 42.78 -7.78 31.06
C TYR A 133 41.91 -7.18 29.95
N GLU A 134 41.23 -8.06 29.24
CA GLU A 134 40.13 -7.78 28.32
C GLU A 134 38.84 -7.70 29.15
N VAL A 135 38.00 -6.68 28.92
CA VAL A 135 36.66 -6.63 29.53
C VAL A 135 35.90 -7.87 29.05
N ILE A 136 35.50 -8.73 29.99
CA ILE A 136 34.79 -9.97 29.66
C ILE A 136 33.41 -9.59 29.15
N ARG A 137 33.25 -9.59 27.82
CA ARG A 137 31.92 -9.57 27.22
C ARG A 137 31.13 -10.74 27.79
N PRO A 138 29.93 -10.51 28.33
CA PRO A 138 29.09 -11.59 28.82
C PRO A 138 28.93 -12.66 27.74
N TRP A 139 29.03 -13.94 28.12
CA TRP A 139 28.98 -15.07 27.19
C TRP A 139 27.75 -15.05 26.26
N TYR A 140 26.66 -14.42 26.72
CA TYR A 140 25.42 -14.30 25.95
C TYR A 140 25.55 -13.34 24.75
N GLU A 141 26.46 -12.35 24.75
CA GLU A 141 26.63 -11.43 23.61
C GLU A 141 27.14 -12.18 22.38
N SER A 142 28.14 -13.04 22.55
CA SER A 142 28.67 -13.89 21.48
C SER A 142 27.62 -14.87 20.96
N VAL A 143 26.81 -15.43 21.87
CA VAL A 143 25.71 -16.33 21.51
C VAL A 143 24.63 -15.60 20.71
N ILE A 144 24.21 -14.41 21.15
CA ILE A 144 23.24 -13.56 20.44
C ILE A 144 23.78 -13.19 19.06
N SER A 145 25.04 -12.77 18.95
CA SER A 145 25.66 -12.43 17.67
C SER A 145 25.65 -13.59 16.68
N TYR A 146 25.91 -14.81 17.16
CA TYR A 146 25.83 -16.04 16.36
C TYR A 146 24.39 -16.34 15.91
N PHE A 147 23.40 -16.16 16.79
CA PHE A 147 21.98 -16.29 16.43
C PHE A 147 21.56 -15.30 15.34
N VAL A 148 22.05 -14.06 15.37
CA VAL A 148 21.77 -13.06 14.32
C VAL A 148 22.38 -13.46 12.97
N GLN A 149 23.57 -14.08 12.97
CA GLN A 149 24.16 -14.59 11.73
C GLN A 149 23.35 -15.77 11.16
N ILE A 150 22.86 -16.66 12.03
CA ILE A 150 21.94 -17.74 11.63
C ILE A 150 20.64 -17.16 11.09
N SER A 151 20.07 -16.13 11.71
CA SER A 151 18.82 -15.54 11.24
C SER A 151 18.96 -14.93 9.85
N LEU A 152 20.08 -14.27 9.54
CA LEU A 152 20.38 -13.79 8.18
C LEU A 152 20.39 -14.93 7.15
N LEU A 153 21.03 -16.06 7.48
CA LEU A 153 21.05 -17.23 6.60
C LEU A 153 19.66 -17.83 6.40
N ILE A 154 18.84 -17.87 7.46
CA ILE A 154 17.44 -18.29 7.38
C ILE A 154 16.64 -17.34 6.47
N SER A 155 16.82 -16.02 6.59
CA SER A 155 16.18 -15.02 5.72
C SER A 155 16.49 -15.29 4.25
N VAL A 156 17.75 -15.54 3.89
CA VAL A 156 18.14 -15.87 2.51
C VAL A 156 17.43 -17.13 2.00
N ILE A 157 17.41 -18.20 2.80
CA ILE A 157 16.76 -19.47 2.41
C ILE A 157 15.26 -19.27 2.24
N PHE A 158 14.61 -18.57 3.17
CA PHE A 158 13.18 -18.29 3.15
C PHE A 158 12.80 -17.52 1.88
N ILE A 159 13.53 -16.44 1.58
CA ILE A 159 13.31 -15.59 0.40
C ILE A 159 13.55 -16.38 -0.88
N TYR A 160 14.61 -17.20 -0.93
CA TYR A 160 14.87 -18.08 -2.06
C TYR A 160 13.70 -19.03 -2.35
N LEU A 161 13.13 -19.68 -1.31
CA LEU A 161 12.01 -20.59 -1.48
C LEU A 161 10.76 -19.87 -1.99
N GLN A 162 10.45 -18.68 -1.45
CA GLN A 162 9.33 -17.87 -1.88
C GLN A 162 9.46 -17.46 -3.36
N ILE A 163 10.63 -16.93 -3.74
CA ILE A 163 10.92 -16.53 -5.12
C ILE A 163 10.87 -17.74 -6.05
N ASN A 164 11.51 -18.86 -5.70
CA ASN A 164 11.59 -20.05 -6.55
C ASN A 164 10.20 -20.59 -6.93
N LYS A 165 9.23 -20.55 -5.99
CA LYS A 165 7.86 -20.98 -6.25
C LYS A 165 7.15 -20.10 -7.28
N ILE A 166 7.37 -18.79 -7.24
CA ILE A 166 6.77 -17.81 -8.15
C ILE A 166 7.53 -17.82 -9.49
N TRP A 167 8.86 -17.91 -9.46
CA TRP A 167 9.74 -17.86 -10.62
C TRP A 167 9.48 -18.96 -11.66
N LYS A 168 9.09 -20.16 -11.20
CA LYS A 168 8.70 -21.27 -12.08
C LYS A 168 7.46 -20.93 -12.92
N ARG A 169 6.55 -20.13 -12.38
CA ARG A 169 5.25 -19.77 -12.97
C ARG A 169 5.18 -18.32 -13.47
N LYS A 170 6.32 -17.61 -13.52
CA LYS A 170 6.39 -16.20 -13.96
C LYS A 170 5.88 -15.91 -15.38
N HIS A 171 5.61 -16.95 -16.16
CA HIS A 171 5.10 -16.82 -17.53
C HIS A 171 3.57 -16.80 -17.59
N GLU A 172 2.90 -17.14 -16.49
CA GLU A 172 1.45 -17.11 -16.32
C GLU A 172 1.00 -15.69 -15.98
N ARG A 173 -0.07 -15.22 -16.65
CA ARG A 173 -0.57 -13.85 -16.48
C ARG A 173 -1.14 -13.60 -15.08
N GLU A 174 -1.90 -14.56 -14.56
CA GLU A 174 -2.48 -14.51 -13.22
C GLU A 174 -1.41 -14.34 -12.13
N VAL A 175 -0.21 -14.92 -12.32
CA VAL A 175 0.89 -14.78 -11.37
C VAL A 175 1.44 -13.35 -11.35
N ALA A 176 1.54 -12.70 -12.51
CA ALA A 176 1.96 -11.31 -12.57
C ALA A 176 0.89 -10.38 -11.96
N GLU A 177 -0.38 -10.57 -12.33
CA GLU A 177 -1.50 -9.77 -11.82
C GLU A 177 -1.76 -9.96 -10.32
N SER A 178 -1.35 -11.08 -9.73
CA SER A 178 -1.43 -11.30 -8.27
C SER A 178 -0.47 -10.44 -7.43
N GLN A 179 0.51 -9.78 -8.05
CA GLN A 179 1.49 -8.96 -7.34
C GLN A 179 1.07 -7.49 -7.34
N SER A 180 0.91 -6.91 -6.15
CA SER A 180 0.62 -5.48 -5.98
C SER A 180 1.88 -4.65 -6.30
N LEU A 181 1.86 -3.93 -7.42
CA LEU A 181 2.99 -3.11 -7.88
C LEU A 181 3.15 -1.87 -6.99
N VAL A 182 2.04 -1.25 -6.60
CA VAL A 182 2.03 -0.11 -5.66
C VAL A 182 2.54 -0.56 -4.29
N GLY A 183 2.04 -1.69 -3.77
CA GLY A 183 2.47 -2.24 -2.49
C GLY A 183 3.96 -2.58 -2.48
N LEU A 184 4.46 -3.24 -3.52
CA LEU A 184 5.89 -3.53 -3.68
C LEU A 184 6.74 -2.26 -3.79
N SER A 185 6.24 -1.21 -4.45
CA SER A 185 6.95 0.08 -4.56
C SER A 185 7.10 0.76 -3.19
N ILE A 186 6.01 0.81 -2.41
CA ILE A 186 6.02 1.35 -1.05
C ILE A 186 6.96 0.54 -0.16
N TYR A 187 6.91 -0.79 -0.27
CA TYR A 187 7.77 -1.70 0.48
C TYR A 187 9.25 -1.46 0.19
N ILE A 188 9.65 -1.41 -1.09
CA ILE A 188 11.03 -1.14 -1.49
C ILE A 188 11.46 0.25 -1.01
N ALA A 189 10.61 1.28 -1.17
CA ALA A 189 10.91 2.62 -0.71
C ALA A 189 11.16 2.67 0.81
N ASN A 190 10.33 1.99 1.61
CA ASN A 190 10.53 1.86 3.04
C ASN A 190 11.87 1.18 3.37
N CYS A 191 12.21 0.07 2.71
CA CYS A 191 13.50 -0.59 2.91
C CYS A 191 14.68 0.32 2.55
N VAL A 192 14.57 1.13 1.48
CA VAL A 192 15.61 2.10 1.11
C VAL A 192 15.79 3.15 2.21
N LEU A 193 14.71 3.67 2.81
CA LEU A 193 14.80 4.60 3.94
C LEU A 193 15.55 3.98 5.13
N TRP A 194 15.28 2.71 5.44
CA TRP A 194 16.01 1.97 6.48
C TRP A 194 17.49 1.77 6.13
N VAL A 195 17.80 1.46 4.88
CA VAL A 195 19.21 1.39 4.42
C VAL A 195 19.91 2.73 4.62
N PHE A 196 19.27 3.86 4.28
CA PHE A 196 19.83 5.18 4.55
C PHE A 196 20.05 5.41 6.04
N TYR A 197 19.08 5.05 6.89
CA TYR A 197 19.22 5.14 8.33
C TYR A 197 20.42 4.32 8.84
N TYR A 198 20.54 3.05 8.43
CA TYR A 198 21.64 2.20 8.88
C TYR A 198 22.99 2.54 8.24
N ALA A 199 23.02 3.20 7.09
CA ALA A 199 24.26 3.61 6.44
C ALA A 199 24.81 4.92 7.00
N PHE A 200 23.93 5.87 7.36
CA PHE A 200 24.33 7.25 7.67
C PHE A 200 24.06 7.70 9.11
N VAL A 201 23.11 7.06 9.82
CA VAL A 201 22.74 7.44 11.19
C VAL A 201 23.29 6.43 12.19
N GLN A 202 23.01 5.14 11.98
CA GLN A 202 23.41 4.05 12.88
C GLN A 202 24.09 2.94 12.09
N LEU A 203 25.41 2.99 12.01
CA LEU A 203 26.22 2.04 11.23
C LEU A 203 26.06 0.60 11.77
N ASP A 204 25.15 -0.17 11.16
CA ASP A 204 24.86 -1.56 11.49
C ASP A 204 24.89 -2.43 10.23
N GLU A 205 26.03 -3.08 10.01
CA GLU A 205 26.29 -3.91 8.84
C GLU A 205 25.33 -5.11 8.73
N LYS A 206 24.86 -5.66 9.85
CA LYS A 206 23.98 -6.83 9.86
C LYS A 206 22.57 -6.44 9.43
N SER A 207 22.07 -5.33 9.95
CA SER A 207 20.77 -4.75 9.55
C SER A 207 20.78 -4.26 8.10
N LEU A 208 21.89 -3.68 7.64
CA LEU A 208 22.08 -3.33 6.22
C LEU A 208 22.02 -4.56 5.32
N ALA A 209 22.70 -5.64 5.71
CA ALA A 209 22.69 -6.90 4.96
C ALA A 209 21.27 -7.50 4.91
N ASP A 210 20.57 -7.59 6.03
CA ASP A 210 19.20 -8.14 6.08
C ASP A 210 18.24 -7.33 5.19
N THR A 211 18.25 -6.00 5.35
CA THR A 211 17.39 -5.09 4.58
C THR A 211 17.68 -5.17 3.08
N SER A 212 18.94 -5.36 2.69
CA SER A 212 19.33 -5.52 1.28
C SER A 212 18.75 -6.80 0.65
N ILE A 213 18.64 -7.89 1.42
CA ILE A 213 18.01 -9.13 0.95
C ILE A 213 16.51 -8.89 0.65
N TYR A 214 15.83 -8.12 1.50
CA TYR A 214 14.43 -7.74 1.30
C TYR A 214 14.21 -6.82 0.08
N ILE A 215 15.12 -5.87 -0.17
CA ILE A 215 15.09 -5.04 -1.39
C ILE A 215 15.24 -5.92 -2.63
N PHE A 216 16.15 -6.88 -2.60
CA PHE A 216 16.35 -7.83 -3.69
C PHE A 216 15.10 -8.66 -3.96
N GLN A 217 14.45 -9.15 -2.90
CA GLN A 217 13.16 -9.85 -3.01
C GLN A 217 12.09 -8.96 -3.65
N GLY A 218 11.89 -7.76 -3.12
CA GLY A 218 10.89 -6.81 -3.62
C GLY A 218 11.12 -6.49 -5.09
N SER A 219 12.37 -6.27 -5.50
CA SER A 219 12.75 -5.97 -6.88
C SER A 219 12.43 -7.11 -7.86
N ILE A 220 12.69 -8.37 -7.46
CA ILE A 220 12.33 -9.53 -8.28
C ILE A 220 10.82 -9.65 -8.42
N LEU A 221 10.07 -9.53 -7.32
CA LEU A 221 8.61 -9.62 -7.34
C LEU A 221 7.99 -8.47 -8.14
N PHE A 222 8.56 -7.26 -8.04
CA PHE A 222 8.14 -6.10 -8.83
C PHE A 222 8.32 -6.39 -10.32
N MET A 223 9.50 -6.89 -10.74
CA MET A 223 9.71 -7.28 -12.13
C MET A 223 8.73 -8.35 -12.62
N ILE A 224 8.41 -9.35 -11.78
CA ILE A 224 7.41 -10.36 -12.13
C ILE A 224 6.02 -9.71 -12.27
N GLY A 225 5.64 -8.84 -11.33
CA GLY A 225 4.36 -8.13 -11.32
C GLY A 225 4.13 -7.24 -12.54
N THR A 226 5.19 -6.70 -13.16
CA THR A 226 5.04 -5.96 -14.43
C THR A 226 4.52 -6.81 -15.59
N GLY A 227 4.59 -8.15 -15.49
CA GLY A 227 4.20 -9.04 -16.59
C GLY A 227 5.25 -9.16 -17.70
N ILE A 228 6.46 -8.61 -17.53
CA ILE A 228 7.55 -8.67 -18.54
C ILE A 228 7.88 -10.10 -19.00
N PHE A 229 7.69 -11.09 -18.13
CA PHE A 229 7.97 -12.49 -18.43
C PHE A 229 6.80 -13.24 -19.09
N VAL A 230 5.60 -12.65 -19.15
CA VAL A 230 4.36 -13.26 -19.67
C VAL A 230 4.43 -13.43 -21.19
N LYS A 231 3.93 -14.57 -21.70
CA LYS A 231 3.91 -14.86 -23.15
C LYS A 231 2.96 -13.88 -23.86
N GLY A 232 3.40 -13.28 -24.97
CA GLY A 232 2.62 -12.31 -25.75
C GLY A 232 2.86 -10.84 -25.38
N GLN A 233 3.30 -10.55 -24.15
CA GLN A 233 3.57 -9.18 -23.68
C GLN A 233 5.04 -8.73 -23.85
N ARG A 234 5.96 -9.65 -24.20
CA ARG A 234 7.41 -9.38 -24.39
C ARG A 234 7.75 -8.32 -25.45
N ARG A 235 6.81 -7.97 -26.32
CA ARG A 235 6.99 -6.94 -27.36
C ARG A 235 6.72 -5.52 -26.86
N LEU A 236 6.10 -5.39 -25.69
CA LEU A 236 5.83 -4.10 -25.05
C LEU A 236 7.05 -3.65 -24.25
N GLY A 237 7.35 -2.35 -24.27
CA GLY A 237 8.40 -1.77 -23.44
C GLY A 237 8.05 -1.81 -21.94
N LEU A 238 9.07 -1.88 -21.08
CA LEU A 238 8.93 -1.95 -19.61
C LEU A 238 8.00 -0.86 -19.05
N TRP A 239 8.14 0.38 -19.53
CA TRP A 239 7.30 1.50 -19.09
C TRP A 239 5.82 1.31 -19.44
N ASN A 240 5.52 0.74 -20.61
CA ASN A 240 4.13 0.49 -21.01
C ASN A 240 3.50 -0.61 -20.15
N LEU A 241 4.29 -1.63 -19.81
CA LEU A 241 3.87 -2.71 -18.92
C LEU A 241 3.60 -2.21 -17.49
N ILE A 242 4.50 -1.38 -16.95
CA ILE A 242 4.30 -0.72 -15.64
C ILE A 242 3.03 0.12 -15.67
N LYS A 243 2.84 0.96 -16.70
CA LYS A 243 1.64 1.81 -16.81
C LYS A 243 0.36 0.97 -16.91
N GLN A 244 0.40 -0.15 -17.63
CA GLN A 244 -0.72 -1.07 -17.75
C GLN A 244 -1.05 -1.73 -16.40
N ALA A 245 -0.05 -2.26 -15.70
CA ALA A 245 -0.22 -2.90 -14.39
C ALA A 245 -0.75 -1.91 -13.34
N LEU A 246 -0.19 -0.69 -13.26
CA LEU A 246 -0.67 0.35 -12.35
C LEU A 246 -2.11 0.79 -12.66
N ARG A 247 -2.51 0.81 -13.95
CA ARG A 247 -3.89 1.15 -14.33
C ARG A 247 -4.89 0.07 -13.89
N LEU A 248 -4.50 -1.21 -13.92
CA LEU A 248 -5.32 -2.31 -13.42
C LEU A 248 -5.45 -2.25 -11.90
N GLU A 249 -4.33 -2.09 -11.19
CA GLU A 249 -4.30 -1.99 -9.73
C GLU A 249 -5.07 -0.76 -9.21
N ARG A 250 -5.03 0.38 -9.93
CA ARG A 250 -5.87 1.54 -9.61
C ARG A 250 -7.36 1.21 -9.65
N LYS A 251 -7.82 0.39 -10.61
CA LYS A 251 -9.25 0.00 -10.68
C LYS A 251 -9.65 -0.88 -9.50
N GLU A 252 -8.79 -1.81 -9.09
CA GLU A 252 -9.03 -2.66 -7.92
C GLU A 252 -9.01 -1.85 -6.61
N ALA A 253 -8.05 -0.94 -6.46
CA ALA A 253 -7.97 -0.06 -5.30
C ALA A 253 -9.15 0.91 -5.21
N ASP A 254 -9.59 1.46 -6.34
CA ASP A 254 -10.77 2.33 -6.44
C ASP A 254 -12.07 1.57 -6.11
N TYR A 255 -12.19 0.30 -6.55
CA TYR A 255 -13.26 -0.61 -6.12
C TYR A 255 -13.27 -0.82 -4.61
N LEU A 256 -12.11 -1.05 -3.99
CA LEU A 256 -12.00 -1.25 -2.54
C LEU A 256 -12.22 0.04 -1.73
N LEU A 257 -11.81 1.20 -2.23
CA LEU A 257 -12.03 2.50 -1.59
C LEU A 257 -13.51 2.89 -1.61
N LYS A 258 -14.23 2.60 -2.71
CA LYS A 258 -15.68 2.79 -2.81
C LYS A 258 -16.47 1.94 -1.81
N LYS A 259 -15.89 0.83 -1.33
CA LYS A 259 -16.49 0.00 -0.27
C LYS A 259 -16.50 0.68 1.11
N TRP A 260 -15.62 1.68 1.35
CA TRP A 260 -15.42 2.28 2.67
C TRP A 260 -16.23 3.55 2.96
N PHE A 261 -16.85 4.17 1.94
CA PHE A 261 -17.61 5.41 2.11
C PHE A 261 -19.10 5.20 1.86
N ARG A 262 -19.93 5.52 2.86
CA ARG A 262 -21.39 5.65 2.71
C ARG A 262 -21.69 6.98 1.99
N PRO A 263 -22.28 6.97 0.79
CA PRO A 263 -22.63 8.21 0.10
C PRO A 263 -23.75 8.95 0.85
N ALA A 264 -23.74 10.29 0.77
CA ALA A 264 -24.91 11.09 1.11
C ALA A 264 -26.04 10.65 0.17
N ASN A 265 -27.24 10.37 0.70
CA ASN A 265 -28.36 9.78 -0.06
C ASN A 265 -28.14 8.33 -0.52
N ALA A 266 -27.38 7.51 0.22
CA ALA A 266 -27.21 6.08 -0.09
C ALA A 266 -28.53 5.29 -0.27
N GLU A 267 -29.60 5.69 0.40
CA GLU A 267 -30.95 5.11 0.21
C GLU A 267 -31.50 5.35 -1.20
N ALA A 268 -31.26 6.53 -1.78
CA ALA A 268 -31.66 6.85 -3.15
C ALA A 268 -30.88 5.99 -4.16
N ILE A 269 -29.59 5.78 -3.93
CA ILE A 269 -28.74 4.91 -4.75
C ILE A 269 -29.25 3.46 -4.70
N ILE A 270 -29.52 2.92 -3.51
CA ILE A 270 -30.11 1.58 -3.37
C ILE A 270 -31.46 1.48 -4.09
N GLY A 271 -32.29 2.53 -4.03
CA GLY A 271 -33.55 2.60 -4.77
C GLY A 271 -33.39 2.59 -6.30
N ILE A 272 -32.37 3.26 -6.84
CA ILE A 272 -32.04 3.23 -8.27
C ILE A 272 -31.58 1.83 -8.68
N LEU A 273 -30.67 1.22 -7.91
CA LEU A 273 -30.14 -0.12 -8.19
C LEU A 273 -31.25 -1.17 -8.14
N HIS A 274 -32.15 -1.08 -7.15
CA HIS A 274 -33.31 -1.97 -7.07
C HIS A 274 -34.22 -1.83 -8.30
N GLN A 275 -34.46 -0.62 -8.80
CA GLN A 275 -35.28 -0.41 -10.00
C GLN A 275 -34.62 -0.97 -11.27
N ILE A 276 -33.28 -0.95 -11.35
CA ILE A 276 -32.52 -1.54 -12.46
C ILE A 276 -32.63 -3.06 -12.43
N ALA A 277 -32.36 -3.70 -11.28
CA ALA A 277 -32.48 -5.17 -11.11
C ALA A 277 -33.91 -5.72 -11.28
N MET A 278 -34.88 -4.85 -11.44
CA MET A 278 -36.30 -5.21 -11.54
C MET A 278 -36.87 -4.80 -12.91
N ILE A 279 -36.04 -4.32 -13.83
CA ILE A 279 -36.48 -3.67 -15.07
C ILE A 279 -37.20 -4.65 -16.01
N ASP A 280 -36.76 -5.91 -16.02
CA ASP A 280 -37.31 -7.03 -16.80
C ASP A 280 -38.39 -7.83 -16.04
N GLU A 281 -38.81 -7.34 -14.87
CA GLU A 281 -39.72 -8.02 -13.93
C GLU A 281 -39.18 -9.32 -13.31
N GLU A 282 -37.94 -9.70 -13.60
CA GLU A 282 -37.28 -10.88 -13.05
C GLU A 282 -36.19 -10.44 -12.05
N TYR A 283 -36.43 -10.67 -10.75
CA TYR A 283 -35.42 -10.33 -9.76
C TYR A 283 -34.35 -11.41 -9.66
N ASP A 284 -33.24 -11.25 -10.37
CA ASP A 284 -32.17 -12.25 -10.37
C ASP A 284 -31.54 -12.39 -8.97
N PRO A 285 -31.33 -13.63 -8.47
CA PRO A 285 -30.72 -13.86 -7.17
C PRO A 285 -29.33 -13.24 -6.97
N LYS A 286 -28.50 -13.15 -8.01
CA LYS A 286 -27.16 -12.56 -7.93
C LYS A 286 -27.22 -11.05 -7.80
N GLU A 287 -28.07 -10.39 -8.58
CA GLU A 287 -28.31 -8.95 -8.44
C GLU A 287 -28.85 -8.63 -7.05
N ALA A 288 -29.78 -9.46 -6.56
CA ALA A 288 -30.33 -9.33 -5.22
C ALA A 288 -29.28 -9.47 -4.12
N GLU A 289 -28.36 -10.43 -4.26
CA GLU A 289 -27.22 -10.59 -3.34
C GLU A 289 -26.27 -9.40 -3.40
N LEU A 290 -26.00 -8.87 -4.59
CA LEU A 290 -25.12 -7.73 -4.80
C LEU A 290 -25.68 -6.47 -4.14
N ILE A 291 -26.97 -6.16 -4.36
CA ILE A 291 -27.64 -5.01 -3.71
C ILE A 291 -27.70 -5.19 -2.19
N LYS A 292 -28.00 -6.41 -1.70
CA LYS A 292 -27.98 -6.71 -0.25
C LYS A 292 -26.60 -6.51 0.35
N ALA A 293 -25.53 -6.87 -0.37
CA ALA A 293 -24.16 -6.66 0.08
C ALA A 293 -23.85 -5.16 0.23
N PHE A 294 -24.24 -4.33 -0.74
CA PHE A 294 -24.09 -2.88 -0.66
C PHE A 294 -24.91 -2.26 0.48
N ALA A 295 -26.17 -2.65 0.61
CA ALA A 295 -27.05 -2.15 1.67
C ALA A 295 -26.51 -2.49 3.07
N LYS A 296 -26.02 -3.73 3.26
CA LYS A 296 -25.43 -4.18 4.52
C LYS A 296 -24.16 -3.40 4.86
N GLU A 297 -23.29 -3.18 3.88
CA GLU A 297 -22.04 -2.42 4.07
C GLU A 297 -22.32 -0.97 4.48
N TRP A 298 -23.40 -0.38 3.96
CA TRP A 298 -23.79 0.99 4.30
C TRP A 298 -24.74 1.11 5.51
N ASN A 299 -25.04 0.00 6.19
CA ASN A 299 -25.98 -0.08 7.30
C ASN A 299 -27.37 0.50 6.94
N ILE A 300 -27.88 0.09 5.78
CA ILE A 300 -29.21 0.45 5.27
C ILE A 300 -30.13 -0.76 5.39
N GLU A 301 -31.32 -0.55 5.93
CA GLU A 301 -32.35 -1.58 5.99
C GLU A 301 -32.96 -1.76 4.59
N TYR A 302 -32.48 -2.78 3.85
CA TYR A 302 -32.97 -3.11 2.52
C TYR A 302 -33.91 -4.31 2.56
N ASN A 303 -35.16 -4.10 2.17
CA ASN A 303 -36.18 -5.15 2.04
C ASN A 303 -36.76 -5.15 0.62
N PRO A 304 -36.36 -6.11 -0.23
CA PRO A 304 -36.86 -6.22 -1.61
C PRO A 304 -38.38 -6.35 -1.70
N ASP A 305 -39.01 -7.08 -0.78
CA ASP A 305 -40.46 -7.35 -0.83
C ASP A 305 -41.26 -6.06 -0.60
N LYS A 306 -40.78 -5.21 0.32
CA LYS A 306 -41.40 -3.91 0.59
C LYS A 306 -41.29 -2.96 -0.61
N MET A 307 -40.14 -2.94 -1.28
CA MET A 307 -39.90 -2.07 -2.44
C MET A 307 -40.69 -2.55 -3.68
N ASN A 308 -40.87 -3.86 -3.82
CA ASN A 308 -41.68 -4.44 -4.90
C ASN A 308 -43.18 -4.15 -4.74
N LEU A 309 -43.70 -4.01 -3.52
CA LEU A 309 -45.10 -3.65 -3.26
C LEU A 309 -45.46 -2.23 -3.74
N GLU A 310 -44.47 -1.35 -3.88
CA GLU A 310 -44.65 0.03 -4.36
C GLU A 310 -44.57 0.13 -5.89
N ARG A 311 -44.37 -0.98 -6.60
CA ARG A 311 -44.28 -1.00 -8.08
C ARG A 311 -45.65 -1.17 -8.74
N HIS A 312 -45.91 -0.34 -9.75
CA HIS A 312 -46.99 -0.55 -10.71
C HIS A 312 -46.53 -1.51 -11.82
N LYS A 313 -47.45 -2.37 -12.31
CA LYS A 313 -47.18 -3.49 -13.25
C LYS A 313 -46.95 -3.08 -14.71
N ASP A 314 -46.93 -1.78 -15.02
CA ASP A 314 -46.71 -1.34 -16.39
C ASP A 314 -45.21 -1.19 -16.64
N THR A 315 -44.67 -2.02 -17.55
CA THR A 315 -43.24 -2.10 -17.87
C THR A 315 -42.72 -0.80 -18.44
N GLU A 316 -43.51 -0.14 -19.28
CA GLU A 316 -43.15 1.10 -19.96
C GLU A 316 -43.11 2.31 -19.01
N ASP A 317 -43.98 2.34 -18.01
CA ASP A 317 -43.92 3.32 -16.91
C ASP A 317 -42.68 3.12 -16.01
N ASN A 318 -42.17 1.89 -15.91
CA ASN A 318 -41.01 1.59 -15.07
C ASN A 318 -39.73 2.26 -15.59
N TYR A 319 -39.52 2.28 -16.90
CA TYR A 319 -38.36 2.96 -17.53
C TYR A 319 -38.37 4.47 -17.25
N ILE A 320 -39.52 5.11 -17.44
CA ILE A 320 -39.67 6.55 -17.20
C ILE A 320 -39.52 6.88 -15.71
N ARG A 321 -40.09 6.07 -14.83
CA ARG A 321 -39.96 6.24 -13.37
C ARG A 321 -38.51 6.12 -12.92
N LEU A 322 -37.76 5.16 -13.46
CA LEU A 322 -36.35 4.99 -13.16
C LEU A 322 -35.53 6.19 -13.63
N ARG A 323 -35.71 6.64 -14.89
CA ARG A 323 -35.05 7.86 -15.39
C ARG A 323 -35.35 9.06 -14.50
N LYS A 324 -36.63 9.30 -14.16
CA LYS A 324 -37.03 10.38 -13.24
C LYS A 324 -36.45 10.24 -11.83
N THR A 325 -36.18 9.01 -11.37
CA THR A 325 -35.52 8.78 -10.08
C THR A 325 -34.06 9.20 -10.12
N VAL A 326 -33.36 8.87 -11.21
CA VAL A 326 -31.97 9.31 -11.44
C VAL A 326 -31.91 10.82 -11.60
N GLU A 327 -32.83 11.41 -12.37
CA GLU A 327 -32.97 12.86 -12.53
C GLU A 327 -33.11 13.57 -11.17
N LYS A 328 -34.08 13.17 -10.35
CA LYS A 328 -34.27 13.70 -9.00
C LYS A 328 -33.07 13.51 -8.09
N TYR A 329 -32.27 12.47 -8.30
CA TYR A 329 -31.03 12.27 -7.55
C TYR A 329 -29.95 13.26 -7.98
N LEU A 330 -29.80 13.51 -9.29
CA LEU A 330 -28.83 14.47 -9.85
C LEU A 330 -29.24 15.93 -9.56
N ASP A 331 -30.52 16.26 -9.58
CA ASP A 331 -31.06 17.60 -9.25
C ASP A 331 -30.76 18.04 -7.81
N ARG A 332 -30.42 17.09 -6.92
CA ARG A 332 -29.99 17.38 -5.54
C ARG A 332 -28.52 17.76 -5.44
N GLU A 333 -27.85 17.91 -6.58
CA GLU A 333 -26.43 18.26 -6.69
C GLU A 333 -25.51 17.36 -5.82
N PRO A 334 -25.60 16.03 -5.94
CA PRO A 334 -24.73 15.13 -5.20
C PRO A 334 -23.25 15.34 -5.57
N PRO A 335 -22.30 15.15 -4.64
CA PRO A 335 -20.88 15.20 -4.92
C PRO A 335 -20.50 14.30 -6.10
N LEU A 336 -19.59 14.77 -6.97
CA LEU A 336 -19.16 14.07 -8.19
C LEU A 336 -18.68 12.64 -7.91
N GLU A 337 -18.05 12.40 -6.76
CA GLU A 337 -17.61 11.08 -6.33
C GLU A 337 -18.77 10.09 -6.15
N GLN A 338 -19.90 10.54 -5.60
CA GLN A 338 -21.09 9.70 -5.39
C GLN A 338 -21.79 9.38 -6.72
N VAL A 339 -21.77 10.32 -7.65
CA VAL A 339 -22.30 10.12 -9.00
C VAL A 339 -21.44 9.16 -9.80
N ALA A 340 -20.10 9.26 -9.69
CA ALA A 340 -19.18 8.29 -10.25
C ALA A 340 -19.37 6.89 -9.63
N GLN A 341 -19.60 6.82 -8.32
CA GLN A 341 -19.90 5.56 -7.65
C GLN A 341 -21.21 4.93 -8.15
N LEU A 342 -22.28 5.71 -8.28
CA LEU A 342 -23.54 5.24 -8.85
C LEU A 342 -23.33 4.66 -10.25
N LYS A 343 -22.60 5.37 -11.12
CA LYS A 343 -22.25 4.90 -12.47
C LYS A 343 -21.59 3.53 -12.45
N ASP A 344 -20.59 3.36 -11.57
CA ASP A 344 -19.83 2.11 -11.49
C ASP A 344 -20.66 0.96 -10.93
N MET A 345 -21.54 1.23 -9.97
CA MET A 345 -22.45 0.22 -9.43
C MET A 345 -23.46 -0.26 -10.48
N ILE A 346 -24.06 0.68 -11.23
CA ILE A 346 -24.93 0.34 -12.37
C ILE A 346 -24.17 -0.51 -13.39
N THR A 347 -22.95 -0.08 -13.75
CA THR A 347 -22.10 -0.82 -14.70
C THR A 347 -21.75 -2.22 -14.17
N THR A 348 -21.48 -2.33 -12.87
CA THR A 348 -21.13 -3.60 -12.22
C THR A 348 -22.33 -4.56 -12.21
N MET A 349 -23.54 -4.06 -11.95
CA MET A 349 -24.75 -4.88 -12.00
C MET A 349 -24.98 -5.44 -13.41
N ILE A 350 -24.98 -4.58 -14.42
CA ILE A 350 -25.19 -4.99 -15.83
C ILE A 350 -24.10 -5.97 -16.31
N GLN A 351 -22.86 -5.85 -15.78
CA GLN A 351 -21.75 -6.74 -16.14
C GLN A 351 -21.65 -7.99 -15.25
N ALA A 352 -22.36 -8.06 -14.13
CA ALA A 352 -22.33 -9.20 -13.24
C ALA A 352 -22.93 -10.44 -13.91
N ASP A 353 -23.85 -10.22 -14.85
CA ASP A 353 -24.44 -11.28 -15.64
C ASP A 353 -23.64 -11.58 -16.91
N GLU A 354 -23.60 -12.86 -17.26
CA GLU A 354 -22.88 -13.37 -18.43
C GLU A 354 -23.54 -12.90 -19.75
N LYS A 355 -24.76 -12.34 -19.68
CA LYS A 355 -25.53 -11.87 -20.82
C LYS A 355 -26.36 -10.63 -20.44
N ILE A 356 -26.07 -9.51 -21.11
CA ILE A 356 -26.85 -8.27 -21.00
C ILE A 356 -28.19 -8.45 -21.72
N THR A 357 -29.30 -8.11 -21.07
CA THR A 357 -30.66 -8.15 -21.66
C THR A 357 -30.93 -6.92 -22.54
N TYR A 358 -32.00 -6.97 -23.36
CA TYR A 358 -32.35 -5.83 -24.21
C TYR A 358 -32.83 -4.64 -23.36
N GLU A 359 -33.53 -4.95 -22.27
CA GLU A 359 -34.09 -4.05 -21.28
C GLU A 359 -32.96 -3.30 -20.54
N GLU A 360 -31.93 -4.02 -20.08
CA GLU A 360 -30.73 -3.45 -19.47
C GLU A 360 -29.93 -2.59 -20.44
N GLU A 361 -29.75 -3.04 -21.69
CA GLU A 361 -29.07 -2.26 -22.72
C GLU A 361 -29.84 -0.97 -23.02
N MET A 362 -31.17 -1.04 -23.12
CA MET A 362 -32.03 0.11 -23.35
C MET A 362 -31.90 1.13 -22.22
N ILE A 363 -32.08 0.72 -20.97
CA ILE A 363 -32.05 1.65 -19.84
C ILE A 363 -30.65 2.20 -19.58
N SER A 364 -29.61 1.37 -19.68
CA SER A 364 -28.23 1.81 -19.45
C SER A 364 -27.75 2.79 -20.52
N SER A 365 -28.21 2.63 -21.77
CA SER A 365 -27.93 3.58 -22.85
C SER A 365 -28.52 4.97 -22.61
N GLU A 366 -29.56 5.08 -21.76
CA GLU A 366 -30.15 6.37 -21.35
C GLU A 366 -29.49 6.91 -20.06
N LEU A 367 -29.36 6.07 -19.03
CA LEU A 367 -28.89 6.50 -17.71
C LEU A 367 -27.39 6.80 -17.67
N LEU A 368 -26.55 5.98 -18.31
CA LEU A 368 -25.10 6.16 -18.23
C LEU A 368 -24.64 7.46 -18.88
N PRO A 369 -25.11 7.86 -20.09
CA PRO A 369 -24.76 9.16 -20.64
C PRO A 369 -25.33 10.33 -19.83
N MET A 370 -26.53 10.21 -19.26
CA MET A 370 -27.09 11.21 -18.35
C MET A 370 -26.16 11.47 -17.16
N ILE A 371 -25.69 10.40 -16.53
CA ILE A 371 -24.75 10.45 -15.41
C ILE A 371 -23.38 10.98 -15.86
N GLU A 372 -22.90 10.58 -17.04
CA GLU A 372 -21.65 11.10 -17.59
C GLU A 372 -21.70 12.59 -17.91
N ASN A 373 -22.83 13.08 -18.41
CA ASN A 373 -23.03 14.48 -18.73
C ASN A 373 -22.95 15.34 -17.46
N TYR A 374 -23.58 14.89 -16.37
CA TYR A 374 -23.44 15.52 -15.05
C TYR A 374 -21.97 15.56 -14.57
N LEU A 375 -21.22 14.47 -14.76
CA LEU A 375 -19.82 14.39 -14.33
C LEU A 375 -18.88 15.29 -15.14
N LYS A 376 -19.20 15.57 -16.42
CA LYS A 376 -18.37 16.37 -17.33
C LYS A 376 -18.77 17.86 -17.36
N GLY A 377 -19.96 18.22 -16.89
CA GLY A 377 -20.44 19.61 -16.85
C GLY A 377 -20.97 20.11 -18.19
N ASP A 378 -21.93 19.38 -18.79
CA ASP A 378 -22.62 19.73 -20.05
C ASP A 378 -21.72 19.85 -21.30
N GLU A 379 -20.64 19.06 -21.37
CA GLU A 379 -19.81 18.99 -22.56
C GLU A 379 -20.44 18.12 -23.67
N GLY A 380 -21.32 18.72 -24.47
CA GLY A 380 -21.59 18.28 -25.85
C GLY A 380 -22.22 16.90 -26.03
N THR A 381 -22.93 16.38 -25.03
CA THR A 381 -23.64 15.10 -25.16
C THR A 381 -24.86 15.27 -26.07
N ILE A 382 -24.96 14.48 -27.14
CA ILE A 382 -26.09 14.53 -28.07
C ILE A 382 -27.36 14.12 -27.32
N GLN A 383 -28.34 15.02 -27.27
CA GLN A 383 -29.66 14.74 -26.73
C GLN A 383 -30.68 14.60 -27.87
N TYR A 384 -31.52 13.58 -27.80
CA TYR A 384 -32.63 13.31 -28.71
C TYR A 384 -33.89 14.00 -28.18
N LEU A 385 -34.44 14.93 -28.95
CA LEU A 385 -35.66 15.66 -28.59
C LEU A 385 -36.88 14.84 -29.02
N VAL A 386 -37.80 14.59 -28.10
CA VAL A 386 -39.08 13.94 -28.41
C VAL A 386 -40.13 15.03 -28.61
N LEU A 387 -40.72 15.07 -29.80
CA LEU A 387 -41.69 16.09 -30.19
C LEU A 387 -43.05 15.46 -30.50
N ILE A 388 -44.13 16.09 -30.03
CA ILE A 388 -45.50 15.82 -30.47
C ILE A 388 -45.89 16.84 -31.53
N VAL A 389 -46.38 16.37 -32.68
CA VAL A 389 -46.84 17.23 -33.76
C VAL A 389 -48.37 17.07 -33.88
N PRO A 390 -49.15 18.08 -33.47
CA PRO A 390 -50.62 18.01 -33.52
C PRO A 390 -51.09 17.87 -34.97
N GLN A 391 -52.01 16.93 -35.22
CA GLN A 391 -52.63 16.74 -36.54
C GLN A 391 -53.99 17.44 -36.66
N LYS A 392 -54.60 17.78 -35.52
CA LYS A 392 -55.89 18.47 -35.42
C LYS A 392 -55.86 19.55 -34.33
N PRO A 393 -56.65 20.64 -34.44
CA PRO A 393 -56.72 21.67 -33.40
C PRO A 393 -57.11 21.14 -32.02
N GLU A 394 -58.03 20.15 -31.97
CA GLU A 394 -58.47 19.49 -30.74
C GLU A 394 -57.31 18.80 -29.99
N GLN A 395 -56.30 18.29 -30.72
CA GLN A 395 -55.14 17.65 -30.11
C GLN A 395 -54.23 18.66 -29.41
N GLU A 396 -54.24 19.93 -29.80
CA GLU A 396 -53.45 20.95 -29.11
C GLU A 396 -53.95 21.18 -27.68
N GLU A 397 -55.27 21.19 -27.47
CA GLU A 397 -55.87 21.29 -26.13
C GLU A 397 -55.50 20.06 -25.28
N SER A 398 -55.61 18.86 -25.85
CA SER A 398 -55.23 17.62 -25.15
C SER A 398 -53.74 17.56 -24.79
N ILE A 399 -52.86 18.09 -25.65
CA ILE A 399 -51.41 18.16 -25.36
C ILE A 399 -51.15 19.12 -24.19
N LEU A 400 -51.80 20.28 -24.15
CA LEU A 400 -51.63 21.25 -23.08
C LEU A 400 -52.24 20.78 -21.74
N GLU A 401 -53.28 19.94 -21.78
CA GLU A 401 -53.81 19.28 -20.59
C GLU A 401 -52.83 18.23 -20.03
N LEU A 402 -52.23 17.42 -20.92
CA LEU A 402 -51.28 16.37 -20.53
C LEU A 402 -49.91 16.93 -20.12
N LEU A 403 -49.44 17.97 -20.82
CA LEU A 403 -48.14 18.58 -20.66
C LEU A 403 -48.28 20.10 -20.56
N PRO A 404 -48.66 20.64 -19.38
CA PRO A 404 -48.93 22.06 -19.20
C PRO A 404 -47.72 22.97 -19.49
N ASN A 405 -46.51 22.40 -19.37
CA ASN A 405 -45.25 23.13 -19.51
C ASN A 405 -44.52 22.78 -20.83
N ALA A 406 -45.18 22.13 -21.79
CA ALA A 406 -44.54 21.77 -23.06
C ALA A 406 -44.14 23.01 -23.87
N GLU A 407 -42.87 23.08 -24.26
CA GLU A 407 -42.34 24.16 -25.08
C GLU A 407 -42.80 24.03 -26.53
N LYS A 408 -43.27 25.11 -27.15
CA LYS A 408 -43.62 25.14 -28.58
C LYS A 408 -42.37 25.37 -29.43
N ILE A 409 -42.09 24.43 -30.34
CA ILE A 409 -40.96 24.50 -31.27
C ILE A 409 -41.48 24.52 -32.71
N TYR A 410 -40.90 25.39 -33.53
CA TYR A 410 -41.14 25.39 -34.97
C TYR A 410 -40.08 24.54 -35.67
N THR A 411 -40.53 23.51 -36.38
CA THR A 411 -39.68 22.61 -37.17
C THR A 411 -39.98 22.77 -38.66
N SER A 412 -39.16 22.16 -39.52
CA SER A 412 -39.42 22.08 -40.97
C SER A 412 -40.77 21.45 -41.31
N GLY A 413 -41.34 20.64 -40.40
CA GLY A 413 -42.65 19.99 -40.53
C GLY A 413 -43.82 20.79 -39.96
N GLY A 414 -43.60 22.01 -39.45
CA GLY A 414 -44.61 22.84 -38.79
C GLY A 414 -44.41 22.97 -37.28
N MET A 415 -45.48 23.34 -36.58
CA MET A 415 -45.47 23.54 -35.13
C MET A 415 -45.50 22.20 -34.41
N ALA A 416 -44.63 22.05 -33.40
CA ALA A 416 -44.52 20.87 -32.55
C ALA A 416 -44.39 21.28 -31.08
N TYR A 417 -44.71 20.36 -30.17
CA TYR A 417 -44.53 20.51 -28.73
C TYR A 417 -43.38 19.61 -28.26
N MET A 418 -42.41 20.18 -27.55
CA MET A 418 -41.32 19.42 -26.93
C MET A 418 -41.84 18.72 -25.68
N ILE A 419 -41.64 17.39 -25.62
CA ILE A 419 -41.92 16.62 -24.41
C ILE A 419 -40.73 16.72 -23.45
N ASP A 420 -39.58 16.20 -23.88
CA ASP A 420 -38.34 16.14 -23.11
C ASP A 420 -37.18 15.79 -24.06
N SER A 421 -35.96 15.83 -23.52
CA SER A 421 -34.71 15.47 -24.17
C SER A 421 -34.13 14.18 -23.56
N PHE A 422 -33.64 13.27 -24.39
CA PHE A 422 -33.16 11.95 -23.94
C PHE A 422 -31.75 11.69 -24.45
N TYR A 423 -30.98 10.85 -23.78
CA TYR A 423 -29.62 10.55 -24.18
C TYR A 423 -29.50 9.34 -25.13
N SER A 424 -30.54 8.52 -25.22
CA SER A 424 -30.62 7.36 -26.09
C SER A 424 -31.72 7.50 -27.13
N LYS A 425 -31.37 7.22 -28.39
CA LYS A 425 -32.35 7.14 -29.48
C LYS A 425 -33.40 6.05 -29.21
N LYS A 426 -32.97 4.88 -28.73
CA LYS A 426 -33.88 3.75 -28.44
C LYS A 426 -34.90 4.15 -27.36
N PHE A 427 -34.43 4.85 -26.32
CA PHE A 427 -35.30 5.34 -25.25
C PHE A 427 -36.26 6.43 -25.75
N ALA A 428 -35.78 7.39 -26.55
CA ALA A 428 -36.62 8.41 -27.17
C ALA A 428 -37.71 7.82 -28.08
N GLU A 429 -37.39 6.74 -28.82
CA GLU A 429 -38.35 6.02 -29.66
C GLU A 429 -39.39 5.26 -28.82
N MET A 430 -39.00 4.66 -27.70
CA MET A 430 -39.93 4.04 -26.74
C MET A 430 -40.92 5.09 -26.19
N VAL A 431 -40.43 6.26 -25.76
CA VAL A 431 -41.31 7.35 -25.30
C VAL A 431 -42.23 7.82 -26.43
N CYS A 432 -41.73 7.96 -27.67
CA CYS A 432 -42.58 8.27 -28.81
C CYS A 432 -43.74 7.27 -28.98
N ASN A 433 -43.49 5.98 -28.78
CA ASN A 433 -44.48 4.93 -28.96
C ASN A 433 -45.63 5.05 -27.94
N GLN A 434 -45.35 5.36 -26.67
CA GLN A 434 -46.39 5.58 -25.64
C GLN A 434 -47.40 6.65 -26.05
N TYR A 435 -46.91 7.78 -26.55
CA TYR A 435 -47.78 8.86 -27.03
C TYR A 435 -48.52 8.47 -28.32
N ARG A 436 -47.97 7.58 -29.14
CA ARG A 436 -48.67 7.04 -30.34
C ARG A 436 -49.81 6.12 -29.95
N GLU A 437 -49.71 5.38 -28.85
CA GLU A 437 -50.80 4.52 -28.37
C GLU A 437 -52.05 5.32 -27.99
N ILE A 438 -51.86 6.55 -27.51
CA ILE A 438 -52.95 7.51 -27.25
C ILE A 438 -53.27 8.42 -28.45
N ASN A 439 -52.86 8.02 -29.65
CA ASN A 439 -53.14 8.67 -30.95
C ASN A 439 -52.47 10.03 -31.20
N PHE A 440 -51.34 10.33 -30.55
CA PHE A 440 -50.51 11.47 -30.94
C PHE A 440 -49.48 11.07 -32.00
N PHE A 441 -49.22 11.98 -32.94
CA PHE A 441 -48.10 11.82 -33.87
C PHE A 441 -46.82 12.36 -33.22
N THR A 442 -45.80 11.51 -33.10
CA THR A 442 -44.54 11.83 -32.42
C THR A 442 -43.33 11.57 -33.30
N ILE A 443 -42.31 12.42 -33.17
CA ILE A 443 -41.04 12.30 -33.87
C ILE A 443 -39.88 12.46 -32.90
N VAL A 444 -38.80 11.71 -33.15
CA VAL A 444 -37.51 11.91 -32.48
C VAL A 444 -36.68 12.84 -33.37
N ASN A 445 -36.36 14.02 -32.86
CA ASN A 445 -35.50 14.98 -33.55
C ASN A 445 -34.09 14.93 -32.96
N THR A 446 -33.09 14.80 -33.82
CA THR A 446 -31.68 14.97 -33.43
C THR A 446 -31.30 16.43 -33.67
N PRO A 447 -30.79 17.16 -32.66
CA PRO A 447 -30.23 18.48 -32.88
C PRO A 447 -29.13 18.38 -33.95
N GLU A 448 -29.13 19.33 -34.89
CA GLU A 448 -28.06 19.43 -35.88
C GLU A 448 -26.73 19.68 -35.16
N ALA A 449 -25.71 18.87 -35.49
CA ALA A 449 -24.40 18.87 -34.84
C ALA A 449 -23.58 20.15 -35.12
#